data_AF-A0A212J2U3-F1
#
_entry.id   AF-A0A212J2U3-F1
#
_cell.length_a   1.000
_cell.length_b   1.000
_cell.length_c   1.000
_cell.angle_alpha   90.00
_cell.angle_beta   90.00
_cell.angle_gamma   90.00
#
_symmetry.space_group_name_H-M   'P 1'
#
loop_
_entity.id
_entity.type
_entity.pdbx_description
1 polymer ?
#
loop_
_entity_poly.entity_id
_entity_poly.type
_entity_poly.pdbx_seq_one_letter_code
_entity_poly.pdbx_strand_id
1 'polypeptide(L)'
;MTRMISPRIDEITVAGAQRPENFPVASLLLARGDRAAVRAFYRFARFADDIADSPVLPPTAKLGALDALDAALLGEAVASDAVDTAPAADLRAALTARNLETVHARALLCAFRRDAENRGTPTWDELMAYCRASAAPVGRFLLDLHREPRRAMAAADALCAALQVLNHVQDIGEDRRLRKRVYLPLDWPGGPRAELADLDAPVCSPALRACIDKTLDRTAALLDRADTLPALLTRPRLRAEAAAILSLAHALLRRLRAADPLAARIRATPADGVRALGAALAALARPSAPGLLGTTERREVEAVVRRSGSSFRMGLACLPRPRREAMRTLYAFCRALDDIADDPGRSRAERHADLDAWETWLAAVEAHAELDDAPPLVAALAAVHAAYGLDFAECRALIAGMRMDVDGPIVVPDEETFVLYCRRVAVSVGLLALPLMGAEGAAARRFAVALGHALQCVNIVRDVAEDAALGRVYLPRETLVDCGVRPGLVDAMLADPNLGAARAKLAARARAHFAAAAAALAKADARALLPARLMMAAYLDVLARIERKGFDDLAPPQRPGRLRRALCLLRLPQGR
;
A
#
# COMPACT_ATOMS: atom_id res chain seq x y z
N MET A 1 -0.78 -60.00 -30.31
CA MET A 1 -0.25 -58.62 -30.33
C MET A 1 -1.41 -57.67 -30.10
N THR A 2 -1.64 -57.27 -28.86
CA THR A 2 -1.24 -55.96 -28.31
C THR A 2 -2.39 -54.96 -28.41
N ARG A 3 -3.11 -54.76 -27.30
CA ARG A 3 -3.29 -53.45 -26.64
C ARG A 3 -4.07 -53.67 -25.35
N MET A 4 -3.31 -53.80 -24.26
CA MET A 4 -3.82 -53.60 -22.91
C MET A 4 -4.25 -52.15 -22.79
N ILE A 5 -5.52 -51.96 -22.46
CA ILE A 5 -6.15 -50.67 -22.21
C ILE A 5 -5.64 -50.19 -20.84
N SER A 6 -4.82 -49.15 -20.85
CA SER A 6 -4.48 -48.36 -19.67
C SER A 6 -5.77 -47.67 -19.18
N PRO A 7 -6.12 -47.70 -17.88
CA PRO A 7 -7.31 -47.01 -17.41
C PRO A 7 -7.12 -45.49 -17.56
N ARG A 8 -8.16 -44.81 -18.04
CA ARG A 8 -8.26 -43.36 -18.20
C ARG A 8 -8.39 -42.68 -16.83
N ILE A 9 -7.84 -41.48 -16.71
CA ILE A 9 -7.85 -40.62 -15.51
C ILE A 9 -9.25 -40.03 -15.20
N ASP A 10 -10.25 -40.33 -16.04
CA ASP A 10 -11.63 -39.83 -15.93
C ASP A 10 -12.44 -40.35 -14.71
N GLU A 11 -11.88 -41.24 -13.87
CA GLU A 11 -12.56 -41.78 -12.67
C GLU A 11 -12.30 -41.00 -11.37
N ILE A 12 -11.67 -39.81 -11.41
CA ILE A 12 -11.51 -38.94 -10.22
C ILE A 12 -12.77 -38.06 -9.99
N THR A 13 -13.96 -38.62 -10.19
CA THR A 13 -15.23 -37.98 -9.80
C THR A 13 -15.51 -38.25 -8.33
N VAL A 14 -15.25 -37.23 -7.50
CA VAL A 14 -16.04 -36.83 -6.32
C VAL A 14 -16.71 -37.99 -5.56
N ALA A 15 -15.92 -38.77 -4.84
CA ALA A 15 -16.40 -39.68 -3.80
C ALA A 15 -15.48 -39.63 -2.57
N GLY A 16 -15.37 -38.45 -1.98
CA GLY A 16 -14.71 -38.24 -0.69
C GLY A 16 -15.52 -37.22 0.09
N ALA A 17 -16.27 -37.70 1.08
CA ALA A 17 -17.07 -36.90 1.99
C ALA A 17 -16.31 -35.65 2.46
N GLN A 18 -17.02 -34.51 2.51
CA GLN A 18 -16.59 -33.27 3.15
C GLN A 18 -15.87 -33.58 4.47
N ARG A 19 -14.53 -33.58 4.46
CA ARG A 19 -13.74 -33.46 5.70
C ARG A 19 -13.61 -31.97 5.96
N PRO A 20 -14.16 -31.44 7.06
CA PRO A 20 -13.99 -30.04 7.40
C PRO A 20 -12.53 -29.84 7.80
N GLU A 21 -11.71 -29.28 6.91
CA GLU A 21 -10.43 -28.73 7.33
C GLU A 21 -10.68 -27.57 8.33
N ASN A 22 -9.83 -27.50 9.36
CA ASN A 22 -10.00 -26.70 10.57
C ASN A 22 -9.90 -25.17 10.39
N PHE A 23 -9.99 -24.65 9.16
CA PHE A 23 -10.05 -23.22 8.91
C PHE A 23 -11.19 -22.93 7.94
N PRO A 24 -12.26 -22.21 8.34
CA PRO A 24 -13.20 -21.66 7.38
C PRO A 24 -12.46 -20.55 6.62
N VAL A 25 -11.74 -20.96 5.59
CA VAL A 25 -10.90 -20.12 4.71
C VAL A 25 -11.67 -18.94 4.10
N ALA A 26 -13.00 -19.07 3.99
CA ALA A 26 -13.88 -17.97 3.67
C ALA A 26 -14.50 -17.41 4.95
N SER A 27 -13.68 -16.78 5.79
CA SER A 27 -14.18 -16.04 6.95
C SER A 27 -15.27 -15.07 6.49
N LEU A 28 -16.42 -15.03 7.19
CA LEU A 28 -17.49 -14.05 6.96
C LEU A 28 -16.96 -12.60 7.06
N LEU A 29 -15.78 -12.42 7.66
CA LEU A 29 -15.06 -11.17 7.79
C LEU A 29 -14.43 -10.70 6.46
N LEU A 30 -14.15 -11.57 5.49
CA LEU A 30 -13.58 -11.11 4.21
C LEU A 30 -14.61 -10.34 3.37
N ALA A 31 -14.19 -9.23 2.75
CA ALA A 31 -15.06 -8.41 1.91
C ALA A 31 -15.62 -9.23 0.73
N ARG A 32 -16.89 -9.01 0.35
CA ARG A 32 -17.56 -9.80 -0.71
C ARG A 32 -16.76 -9.81 -2.02
N GLY A 33 -16.08 -8.70 -2.32
CA GLY A 33 -15.22 -8.55 -3.49
C GLY A 33 -13.97 -9.43 -3.47
N ASP A 34 -13.40 -9.80 -2.32
CA ASP A 34 -12.12 -10.52 -2.24
C ASP A 34 -12.29 -12.04 -2.18
N ARG A 35 -13.47 -12.51 -1.77
CA ARG A 35 -13.77 -13.94 -1.56
C ARG A 35 -13.58 -14.79 -2.82
N ALA A 36 -13.78 -14.22 -4.01
CA ALA A 36 -13.59 -14.97 -5.26
C ALA A 36 -12.11 -15.34 -5.48
N ALA A 37 -11.18 -14.39 -5.25
CA ALA A 37 -9.74 -14.68 -5.33
C ALA A 37 -9.30 -15.67 -4.25
N VAL A 38 -9.77 -15.50 -3.01
CA VAL A 38 -9.45 -16.43 -1.93
C VAL A 38 -9.94 -17.83 -2.25
N ARG A 39 -11.19 -17.99 -2.70
CA ARG A 39 -11.71 -19.32 -3.09
C ARG A 39 -10.92 -19.93 -4.25
N ALA A 40 -10.56 -19.15 -5.27
CA ALA A 40 -9.77 -19.66 -6.39
C ALA A 40 -8.38 -20.10 -5.93
N PHE A 41 -7.72 -19.32 -5.07
CA PHE A 41 -6.39 -19.62 -4.54
C PHE A 41 -6.40 -20.92 -3.73
N TYR A 42 -7.39 -21.10 -2.87
CA TYR A 42 -7.50 -22.31 -2.06
C TYR A 42 -7.98 -23.52 -2.84
N ARG A 43 -8.85 -23.36 -3.84
CA ARG A 43 -9.21 -24.46 -4.75
C ARG A 43 -7.97 -24.95 -5.50
N PHE A 44 -7.14 -24.03 -6.00
CA PHE A 44 -5.87 -24.37 -6.63
C PHE A 44 -4.93 -25.10 -5.66
N ALA A 45 -4.72 -24.55 -4.46
CA ALA A 45 -3.84 -25.16 -3.46
C ALA A 45 -4.30 -26.58 -3.07
N ARG A 46 -5.60 -26.77 -2.81
CA ARG A 46 -6.16 -28.08 -2.47
C ARG A 46 -6.00 -29.08 -3.61
N PHE A 47 -6.27 -28.66 -4.83
CA PHE A 47 -6.13 -29.53 -6.00
C PHE A 47 -4.67 -29.97 -6.22
N ALA A 48 -3.71 -29.05 -6.03
CA ALA A 48 -2.29 -29.38 -6.10
C ALA A 48 -1.83 -30.32 -4.96
N ASP A 49 -2.35 -30.12 -3.75
CA ASP A 49 -2.15 -31.02 -2.61
C ASP A 49 -2.69 -32.43 -2.89
N ASP A 50 -3.90 -32.54 -3.43
CA ASP A 50 -4.53 -33.83 -3.82
C ASP A 50 -3.68 -34.59 -4.86
N ILE A 51 -3.06 -33.88 -5.81
CA ILE A 51 -2.11 -34.49 -6.78
C ILE A 51 -0.87 -35.04 -6.05
N ALA A 52 -0.28 -34.25 -5.15
CA ALA A 52 0.93 -34.65 -4.42
C ALA A 52 0.66 -35.85 -3.47
N ASP A 53 -0.50 -35.88 -2.85
CA ASP A 53 -0.93 -36.92 -1.89
C ASP A 53 -1.56 -38.15 -2.56
N SER A 54 -1.79 -38.13 -3.88
CA SER A 54 -2.43 -39.24 -4.60
C SER A 54 -1.69 -40.58 -4.36
N PRO A 55 -2.37 -41.63 -3.86
CA PRO A 55 -1.74 -42.94 -3.65
C PRO A 55 -1.61 -43.75 -4.94
N VAL A 56 -2.28 -43.33 -6.01
CA VAL A 56 -2.38 -44.07 -7.29
C VAL A 56 -1.38 -43.56 -8.32
N LEU A 57 -1.01 -42.28 -8.27
CA LEU A 57 -0.07 -41.70 -9.22
C LEU A 57 1.38 -42.02 -8.84
N PRO A 58 2.23 -42.49 -9.79
CA PRO A 58 3.67 -42.58 -9.55
C PRO A 58 4.28 -41.18 -9.42
N PRO A 59 5.44 -41.02 -8.75
CA PRO A 59 6.06 -39.72 -8.51
C PRO A 59 6.26 -38.87 -9.79
N THR A 60 6.68 -39.48 -10.89
CA THR A 60 6.87 -38.79 -12.17
C THR A 60 5.57 -38.22 -12.75
N ALA A 61 4.44 -38.91 -12.58
CA ALA A 61 3.14 -38.42 -13.01
C ALA A 61 2.63 -37.28 -12.12
N LYS A 62 2.90 -37.35 -10.80
CA LYS A 62 2.60 -36.25 -9.87
C LYS A 62 3.34 -34.98 -10.26
N LEU A 63 4.65 -35.09 -10.50
CA LEU A 63 5.48 -33.95 -10.90
C LEU A 63 5.02 -33.35 -12.23
N GLY A 64 4.77 -34.20 -13.24
CA GLY A 64 4.23 -33.74 -14.52
C GLY A 64 2.88 -33.01 -14.40
N ALA A 65 2.00 -33.47 -13.49
CA ALA A 65 0.73 -32.81 -13.23
C ALA A 65 0.88 -31.46 -12.51
N LEU A 66 1.82 -31.35 -11.56
CA LEU A 66 2.13 -30.08 -10.91
C LEU A 66 2.79 -29.08 -11.88
N ASP A 67 3.60 -29.56 -12.82
CA ASP A 67 4.21 -28.72 -13.86
C ASP A 67 3.17 -28.24 -14.88
N ALA A 68 2.21 -29.09 -15.24
CA ALA A 68 1.05 -28.70 -16.05
C ALA A 68 0.20 -27.61 -15.38
N LEU A 69 -0.01 -27.71 -14.06
CA LEU A 69 -0.68 -26.65 -13.29
C LEU A 69 0.11 -25.35 -13.26
N ASP A 70 1.45 -25.41 -13.14
CA ASP A 70 2.31 -24.21 -13.17
C ASP A 70 2.24 -23.51 -14.53
N ALA A 71 2.37 -24.28 -15.63
CA ALA A 71 2.26 -23.77 -17.00
C ALA A 71 0.87 -23.15 -17.26
N ALA A 72 -0.21 -23.83 -16.84
CA ALA A 72 -1.56 -23.29 -16.94
C ALA A 72 -1.72 -22.01 -16.11
N LEU A 73 -1.12 -21.92 -14.93
CA LEU A 73 -1.16 -20.70 -14.10
C LEU A 73 -0.46 -19.52 -14.79
N LEU A 74 0.59 -19.79 -15.59
CA LEU A 74 1.30 -18.79 -16.40
C LEU A 74 0.60 -18.44 -17.72
N GLY A 75 -0.40 -19.20 -18.13
CA GLY A 75 -1.09 -18.99 -19.42
C GLY A 75 -0.43 -19.67 -20.60
N GLU A 76 0.47 -20.61 -20.35
CA GLU A 76 1.16 -21.39 -21.37
C GLU A 76 0.25 -22.53 -21.89
N ALA A 77 0.52 -22.98 -23.11
CA ALA A 77 -0.20 -24.11 -23.70
C ALA A 77 0.24 -25.41 -23.02
N VAL A 78 -0.72 -26.10 -22.40
CA VAL A 78 -0.49 -27.40 -21.77
C VAL A 78 -0.88 -28.49 -22.76
N ALA A 79 0.09 -29.30 -23.18
CA ALA A 79 -0.07 -30.30 -24.24
C ALA A 79 -0.78 -31.60 -23.80
N SER A 80 -1.40 -31.64 -22.62
CA SER A 80 -1.91 -32.88 -22.01
C SER A 80 -3.37 -32.76 -21.59
N ASP A 81 -4.21 -33.65 -22.14
CA ASP A 81 -5.58 -33.88 -21.67
C ASP A 81 -5.62 -34.64 -20.31
N ALA A 82 -4.47 -34.97 -19.72
CA ALA A 82 -4.39 -35.87 -18.56
C ALA A 82 -4.63 -35.19 -17.20
N VAL A 83 -4.66 -33.86 -17.13
CA VAL A 83 -4.78 -33.12 -15.85
C VAL A 83 -5.77 -31.97 -16.01
N ASP A 84 -6.75 -31.91 -15.10
CA ASP A 84 -7.66 -30.76 -15.03
C ASP A 84 -6.89 -29.49 -14.63
N THR A 85 -6.70 -28.59 -15.59
CA THR A 85 -6.02 -27.31 -15.38
C THR A 85 -6.98 -26.17 -15.02
N ALA A 86 -8.30 -26.43 -14.93
CA ALA A 86 -9.29 -25.40 -14.61
C ALA A 86 -9.00 -24.67 -13.28
N PRO A 87 -8.55 -25.33 -12.19
CA PRO A 87 -8.18 -24.60 -10.97
C PRO A 87 -7.08 -23.55 -11.17
N ALA A 88 -6.09 -23.83 -12.03
CA ALA A 88 -5.01 -22.89 -12.35
C ALA A 88 -5.49 -21.74 -13.23
N ALA A 89 -6.31 -22.04 -14.24
CA ALA A 89 -6.90 -21.03 -15.12
C ALA A 89 -7.83 -20.06 -14.35
N ASP A 90 -8.67 -20.59 -13.45
CA ASP A 90 -9.58 -19.79 -12.63
C ASP A 90 -8.80 -18.90 -11.65
N LEU A 91 -7.73 -19.42 -11.05
CA LEU A 91 -6.85 -18.63 -10.21
C LEU A 91 -6.18 -17.52 -11.01
N ARG A 92 -5.61 -17.82 -12.18
CA ARG A 92 -4.98 -16.82 -13.07
C ARG A 92 -5.96 -15.68 -13.37
N ALA A 93 -7.18 -16.01 -13.80
CA ALA A 93 -8.21 -15.01 -14.06
C ALA A 93 -8.52 -14.14 -12.82
N ALA A 94 -8.62 -14.75 -11.64
CA ALA A 94 -8.89 -14.04 -10.40
C ALA A 94 -7.73 -13.13 -9.93
N LEU A 95 -6.48 -13.52 -10.20
CA LEU A 95 -5.28 -12.75 -9.92
C LEU A 95 -5.13 -11.57 -10.90
N THR A 96 -5.30 -11.80 -12.20
CA THR A 96 -5.26 -10.75 -13.24
C THR A 96 -6.30 -9.67 -12.96
N ALA A 97 -7.53 -10.05 -12.61
CA ALA A 97 -8.61 -9.12 -12.28
C ALA A 97 -8.29 -8.21 -11.06
N ARG A 98 -7.28 -8.55 -10.26
CA ARG A 98 -6.85 -7.79 -9.08
C ARG A 98 -5.44 -7.21 -9.19
N ASN A 99 -4.77 -7.41 -10.33
CA ASN A 99 -3.38 -7.03 -10.53
C ASN A 99 -2.45 -7.66 -9.47
N LEU A 100 -2.60 -8.98 -9.28
CA LEU A 100 -1.77 -9.78 -8.40
C LEU A 100 -0.91 -10.75 -9.21
N GLU A 101 0.30 -11.01 -8.72
CA GLU A 101 1.26 -11.93 -9.32
C GLU A 101 0.97 -13.39 -8.93
N THR A 102 1.42 -14.32 -9.77
CA THR A 102 1.27 -15.78 -9.54
C THR A 102 2.27 -16.34 -8.52
N VAL A 103 3.24 -15.54 -8.10
CA VAL A 103 4.40 -15.95 -7.29
C VAL A 103 4.05 -16.79 -6.05
N HIS A 104 2.99 -16.45 -5.32
CA HIS A 104 2.60 -17.17 -4.10
C HIS A 104 2.01 -18.55 -4.39
N ALA A 105 1.22 -18.67 -5.46
CA ALA A 105 0.66 -19.94 -5.88
C ALA A 105 1.76 -20.87 -6.42
N ARG A 106 2.73 -20.34 -7.15
CA ARG A 106 3.91 -21.09 -7.62
C ARG A 106 4.82 -21.55 -6.49
N ALA A 107 4.95 -20.74 -5.43
CA ALA A 107 5.68 -21.12 -4.24
C ALA A 107 5.06 -22.34 -3.52
N LEU A 108 3.72 -22.44 -3.48
CA LEU A 108 3.03 -23.63 -2.94
C LEU A 108 3.34 -24.89 -3.75
N LEU A 109 3.38 -24.80 -5.09
CA LEU A 109 3.77 -25.93 -5.94
C LEU A 109 5.18 -26.46 -5.60
N CYS A 110 6.09 -25.63 -5.11
CA CYS A 110 7.41 -26.09 -4.68
C CYS A 110 7.33 -27.01 -3.46
N ALA A 111 6.43 -26.74 -2.51
CA ALA A 111 6.19 -27.63 -1.38
C ALA A 111 5.53 -28.94 -1.82
N PHE A 112 4.51 -28.86 -2.69
CA PHE A 112 3.81 -30.04 -3.19
C PHE A 112 4.71 -30.97 -4.02
N ARG A 113 5.66 -30.41 -4.79
CA ARG A 113 6.69 -31.22 -5.47
C ARG A 113 7.58 -31.97 -4.47
N ARG A 114 7.99 -31.31 -3.37
CA ARG A 114 8.77 -31.95 -2.31
C ARG A 114 7.99 -33.08 -1.62
N ASP A 115 6.69 -32.89 -1.44
CA ASP A 115 5.77 -33.87 -0.86
C ASP A 115 5.51 -35.06 -1.81
N ALA A 116 5.43 -34.83 -3.12
CA ALA A 116 5.32 -35.88 -4.13
C ALA A 116 6.57 -36.80 -4.16
N GLU A 117 7.72 -36.28 -3.77
CA GLU A 117 9.00 -37.00 -3.64
C GLU A 117 9.21 -37.63 -2.25
N ASN A 118 8.26 -37.46 -1.31
CA ASN A 118 8.34 -37.95 0.08
C ASN A 118 9.62 -37.51 0.83
N ARG A 119 10.10 -36.28 0.61
CA ARG A 119 11.24 -35.74 1.35
C ARG A 119 10.81 -35.21 2.72
N GLY A 120 11.22 -35.88 3.80
CA GLY A 120 10.99 -35.41 5.17
C GLY A 120 11.75 -34.12 5.53
N THR A 121 11.62 -33.68 6.79
CA THR A 121 12.32 -32.49 7.33
C THR A 121 13.10 -32.86 8.59
N PRO A 122 14.31 -33.45 8.46
CA PRO A 122 15.09 -33.94 9.59
C PRO A 122 15.55 -32.84 10.57
N THR A 123 15.70 -31.61 10.10
CA THR A 123 16.18 -30.47 10.91
C THR A 123 15.14 -29.35 11.00
N TRP A 124 15.29 -28.47 12.00
CA TRP A 124 14.46 -27.28 12.12
C TRP A 124 14.58 -26.35 10.91
N ASP A 125 15.78 -26.16 10.37
CA ASP A 125 15.99 -25.27 9.22
C ASP A 125 15.32 -25.81 7.95
N GLU A 126 15.32 -27.13 7.77
CA GLU A 126 14.58 -27.77 6.69
C GLU A 126 13.07 -27.68 6.89
N LEU A 127 12.58 -27.83 8.12
CA LEU A 127 11.17 -27.62 8.43
C LEU A 127 10.75 -26.17 8.16
N MET A 128 11.59 -25.19 8.51
CA MET A 128 11.33 -23.78 8.19
C MET A 128 11.41 -23.50 6.68
N ALA A 129 12.32 -24.16 5.96
CA ALA A 129 12.36 -24.09 4.50
C ALA A 129 11.08 -24.65 3.88
N TYR A 130 10.56 -25.76 4.42
CA TYR A 130 9.27 -26.31 4.03
C TYR A 130 8.13 -25.33 4.32
N CYS A 131 8.01 -24.79 5.55
CA CYS A 131 6.97 -23.81 5.90
C CYS A 131 7.00 -22.54 5.03
N ARG A 132 8.19 -22.09 4.59
CA ARG A 132 8.34 -20.95 3.65
C ARG A 132 7.71 -21.23 2.29
N ALA A 133 7.62 -22.49 1.88
CA ALA A 133 6.99 -22.91 0.63
C ALA A 133 5.53 -23.38 0.83
N SER A 134 5.18 -24.02 1.95
CA SER A 134 3.87 -24.64 2.15
C SER A 134 2.83 -23.75 2.86
N ALA A 135 3.26 -22.80 3.68
CA ALA A 135 2.36 -22.00 4.51
C ALA A 135 2.52 -20.49 4.31
N ALA A 136 3.75 -19.99 4.30
CA ALA A 136 4.02 -18.56 4.13
C ALA A 136 3.31 -17.97 2.89
N PRO A 137 3.30 -18.61 1.70
CA PRO A 137 2.68 -18.02 0.52
C PRO A 137 1.19 -17.71 0.69
N VAL A 138 0.47 -18.46 1.53
CA VAL A 138 -0.94 -18.19 1.85
C VAL A 138 -1.08 -16.85 2.57
N GLY A 139 -0.27 -16.61 3.61
CA GLY A 139 -0.25 -15.35 4.34
C GLY A 139 0.14 -14.17 3.46
N ARG A 140 1.19 -14.33 2.65
CA ARG A 140 1.66 -13.29 1.72
C ARG A 140 0.62 -12.95 0.66
N PHE A 141 -0.06 -13.95 0.10
CA PHE A 141 -1.18 -13.76 -0.82
C PHE A 141 -2.30 -12.93 -0.17
N LEU A 142 -2.68 -13.23 1.08
CA LEU A 142 -3.70 -12.45 1.80
C LEU A 142 -3.25 -11.00 2.05
N LEU A 143 -1.97 -10.77 2.37
CA LEU A 143 -1.43 -9.42 2.52
C LEU A 143 -1.49 -8.64 1.21
N ASP A 144 -1.05 -9.23 0.11
CA ASP A 144 -1.05 -8.59 -1.22
C ASP A 144 -2.47 -8.32 -1.72
N LEU A 145 -3.38 -9.29 -1.54
CA LEU A 145 -4.80 -9.16 -1.87
C LEU A 145 -5.43 -7.95 -1.14
N HIS A 146 -5.06 -7.74 0.11
CA HIS A 146 -5.56 -6.64 0.93
C HIS A 146 -4.77 -5.34 0.80
N ARG A 147 -3.65 -5.36 0.05
CA ARG A 147 -2.67 -4.27 -0.12
C ARG A 147 -2.09 -3.79 1.21
N GLU A 148 -1.76 -4.74 2.07
CA GLU A 148 -1.11 -4.48 3.36
C GLU A 148 0.36 -4.07 3.19
N PRO A 149 0.94 -3.31 4.15
CA PRO A 149 2.30 -2.82 4.01
C PRO A 149 3.32 -3.95 4.15
N ARG A 150 4.41 -3.89 3.38
CA ARG A 150 5.49 -4.92 3.40
C ARG A 150 6.05 -5.22 4.78
N ARG A 151 6.01 -4.26 5.71
CA ARG A 151 6.43 -4.46 7.11
C ARG A 151 5.65 -5.56 7.85
N ALA A 152 4.44 -5.91 7.41
CA ALA A 152 3.65 -7.00 7.99
C ALA A 152 4.11 -8.40 7.56
N MET A 153 4.92 -8.51 6.50
CA MET A 153 5.30 -9.77 5.85
C MET A 153 6.01 -10.73 6.82
N ALA A 154 7.01 -10.24 7.55
CA ALA A 154 7.80 -11.07 8.46
C ALA A 154 6.97 -11.65 9.62
N ALA A 155 6.01 -10.88 10.14
CA ALA A 155 5.11 -11.32 11.20
C ALA A 155 4.04 -12.31 10.67
N ALA A 156 3.57 -12.11 9.44
CA ALA A 156 2.67 -13.06 8.77
C ALA A 156 3.36 -14.40 8.45
N ASP A 157 4.60 -14.35 7.94
CA ASP A 157 5.40 -15.55 7.70
C ASP A 157 5.63 -16.34 8.99
N ALA A 158 5.90 -15.66 10.10
CA ALA A 158 6.05 -16.28 11.41
C ALA A 158 4.74 -16.94 11.89
N LEU A 159 3.60 -16.28 11.69
CA LEU A 159 2.28 -16.86 12.01
C LEU A 159 2.01 -18.12 11.18
N CYS A 160 2.19 -18.04 9.86
CA CYS A 160 1.98 -19.15 8.94
C CYS A 160 2.89 -20.34 9.27
N ALA A 161 4.18 -20.10 9.54
CA ALA A 161 5.10 -21.14 9.96
C ALA A 161 4.67 -21.77 11.30
N ALA A 162 4.28 -20.96 12.29
CA ALA A 162 3.82 -21.49 13.57
C ALA A 162 2.58 -22.37 13.43
N LEU A 163 1.56 -21.92 12.67
CA LEU A 163 0.36 -22.71 12.39
C LEU A 163 0.69 -24.04 11.71
N GLN A 164 1.60 -24.00 10.73
CA GLN A 164 2.02 -25.20 10.02
C GLN A 164 2.73 -26.21 10.93
N VAL A 165 3.65 -25.74 11.78
CA VAL A 165 4.31 -26.62 12.76
C VAL A 165 3.31 -27.17 13.77
N LEU A 166 2.38 -26.36 14.26
CA LEU A 166 1.33 -26.83 15.18
C LEU A 166 0.47 -27.92 14.53
N ASN A 167 0.07 -27.75 13.27
CA ASN A 167 -0.65 -28.78 12.51
C ASN A 167 0.16 -30.07 12.37
N HIS A 168 1.44 -29.98 12.01
CA HIS A 168 2.33 -31.14 11.91
C HIS A 168 2.48 -31.90 13.23
N VAL A 169 2.56 -31.20 14.35
CA VAL A 169 2.61 -31.85 15.67
C VAL A 169 1.26 -32.47 16.03
N GLN A 170 0.12 -31.82 15.71
CA GLN A 170 -1.22 -32.39 15.94
C GLN A 170 -1.46 -33.69 15.17
N ASP A 171 -0.96 -33.76 13.94
CA ASP A 171 -1.25 -34.83 12.99
C ASP A 171 -0.07 -35.82 12.84
N ILE A 172 0.94 -35.71 13.71
CA ILE A 172 2.22 -36.43 13.59
C ILE A 172 2.06 -37.95 13.44
N GLY A 173 1.13 -38.55 14.19
CA GLY A 173 0.84 -39.98 14.09
C GLY A 173 0.05 -40.36 12.83
N GLU A 174 -0.86 -39.50 12.38
CA GLU A 174 -1.65 -39.72 11.16
C GLU A 174 -0.76 -39.61 9.92
N ASP A 175 0.08 -38.58 9.85
CA ASP A 175 1.04 -38.35 8.76
C ASP A 175 2.06 -39.50 8.66
N ARG A 176 2.56 -39.98 9.79
CA ARG A 176 3.44 -41.16 9.81
C ARG A 176 2.73 -42.40 9.29
N ARG A 177 1.54 -42.71 9.79
CA ARG A 177 0.84 -43.96 9.46
C ARG A 177 0.33 -43.98 8.02
N LEU A 178 -0.36 -42.92 7.60
CA LEU A 178 -1.08 -42.84 6.33
C LEU A 178 -0.20 -42.35 5.18
N ARG A 179 0.64 -41.35 5.42
CA ARG A 179 1.41 -40.67 4.36
C ARG A 179 2.89 -41.08 4.34
N LYS A 180 3.37 -41.80 5.36
CA LYS A 180 4.79 -42.15 5.56
C LYS A 180 5.71 -40.92 5.65
N ARG A 181 5.16 -39.75 5.98
CA ARG A 181 5.90 -38.49 6.08
C ARG A 181 6.16 -38.13 7.54
N VAL A 182 7.26 -37.40 7.77
CA VAL A 182 7.64 -36.89 9.10
C VAL A 182 8.06 -35.43 8.96
N TYR A 183 7.26 -34.56 9.57
CA TYR A 183 7.47 -33.11 9.63
C TYR A 183 7.88 -32.65 11.04
N LEU A 184 8.74 -33.44 11.68
CA LEU A 184 9.27 -33.18 13.02
C LEU A 184 10.78 -33.40 13.02
N PRO A 185 11.59 -32.44 13.51
CA PRO A 185 13.01 -32.66 13.74
C PRO A 185 13.21 -33.67 14.87
N LEU A 186 13.77 -34.83 14.54
CA LEU A 186 14.04 -35.92 15.50
C LEU A 186 15.46 -35.88 16.08
N ASP A 187 16.33 -35.06 15.50
CA ASP A 187 17.74 -34.92 15.89
C ASP A 187 18.07 -33.45 16.16
N TRP A 188 18.08 -33.07 17.46
CA TRP A 188 18.39 -31.72 17.90
C TRP A 188 19.85 -31.62 18.36
N PRO A 189 20.65 -30.65 17.85
CA PRO A 189 22.02 -30.47 18.29
C PRO A 189 22.13 -30.29 19.81
N GLY A 190 22.88 -31.18 20.48
CA GLY A 190 23.04 -31.17 21.93
C GLY A 190 21.76 -31.48 22.72
N GLY A 191 20.76 -32.09 22.07
CA GLY A 191 19.44 -32.35 22.63
C GLY A 191 19.04 -33.83 22.58
N PRO A 192 17.77 -34.14 22.93
CA PRO A 192 17.22 -35.48 22.84
C PRO A 192 17.16 -35.95 21.39
N ARG A 193 17.44 -37.24 21.18
CA ARG A 193 17.33 -37.90 19.87
C ARG A 193 16.25 -38.96 19.94
N ALA A 194 15.24 -38.81 19.10
CA ALA A 194 14.19 -39.80 18.91
C ALA A 194 14.46 -40.60 17.64
N GLU A 195 14.02 -41.86 17.63
CA GLU A 195 14.10 -42.71 16.46
C GLU A 195 12.80 -42.66 15.66
N LEU A 196 12.89 -42.97 14.37
CA LEU A 196 11.71 -43.00 13.49
C LEU A 196 10.65 -43.99 13.98
N ALA A 197 11.07 -45.07 14.64
CA ALA A 197 10.19 -46.10 15.21
C ALA A 197 9.37 -45.58 16.41
N ASP A 198 9.82 -44.53 17.11
CA ASP A 198 9.05 -43.93 18.22
C ASP A 198 7.70 -43.38 17.75
N LEU A 199 7.59 -42.99 16.47
CA LEU A 199 6.36 -42.46 15.87
C LEU A 199 5.33 -43.55 15.53
N ASP A 200 5.73 -44.83 15.57
CA ASP A 200 4.85 -45.97 15.29
C ASP A 200 4.18 -46.50 16.57
N ALA A 201 4.58 -45.99 17.75
CA ALA A 201 4.00 -46.33 19.05
C ALA A 201 2.62 -45.66 19.28
N PRO A 202 1.79 -46.17 20.21
CA PRO A 202 0.51 -45.55 20.55
C PRO A 202 0.64 -44.29 21.43
N VAL A 203 1.78 -44.07 22.06
CA VAL A 203 2.08 -42.94 22.96
C VAL A 203 3.53 -42.50 22.79
N CYS A 204 3.84 -41.23 23.07
CA CYS A 204 5.19 -40.70 22.93
C CYS A 204 6.16 -41.36 23.91
N SER A 205 7.32 -41.81 23.40
CA SER A 205 8.47 -42.11 24.25
C SER A 205 9.01 -40.81 24.89
N PRO A 206 9.75 -40.87 26.01
CA PRO A 206 10.35 -39.68 26.62
C PRO A 206 11.24 -38.90 25.64
N ALA A 207 11.98 -39.59 24.76
CA ALA A 207 12.84 -38.97 23.77
C ALA A 207 12.01 -38.21 22.71
N LEU A 208 11.00 -38.86 22.12
CA LEU A 208 10.10 -38.22 21.16
C LEU A 208 9.37 -37.03 21.77
N ARG A 209 8.90 -37.18 23.02
CA ARG A 209 8.25 -36.09 23.75
C ARG A 209 9.17 -34.87 23.88
N ALA A 210 10.44 -35.09 24.21
CA ALA A 210 11.41 -34.02 24.34
C ALA A 210 11.74 -33.34 22.99
N CYS A 211 11.75 -34.08 21.87
CA CYS A 211 11.85 -33.51 20.51
C CYS A 211 10.63 -32.65 20.16
N ILE A 212 9.42 -33.10 20.53
CA ILE A 212 8.17 -32.33 20.36
C ILE A 212 8.24 -31.04 21.18
N ASP A 213 8.60 -31.11 22.46
CA ASP A 213 8.69 -29.94 23.31
C ASP A 213 9.69 -28.91 22.79
N LYS A 214 10.86 -29.35 22.29
CA LYS A 214 11.83 -28.46 21.66
C LYS A 214 11.30 -27.79 20.39
N THR A 215 10.53 -28.54 19.60
CA THR A 215 9.83 -28.01 18.43
C THR A 215 8.80 -26.96 18.85
N LEU A 216 8.02 -27.23 19.90
CA LEU A 216 7.04 -26.30 20.45
C LEU A 216 7.69 -25.04 21.06
N ASP A 217 8.90 -25.14 21.62
CA ASP A 217 9.67 -23.96 22.08
C ASP A 217 10.04 -23.04 20.92
N ARG A 218 10.52 -23.60 19.81
CA ARG A 218 10.82 -22.80 18.61
C ARG A 218 9.56 -22.22 17.99
N THR A 219 8.45 -22.96 18.01
CA THR A 219 7.14 -22.48 17.59
C THR A 219 6.61 -21.35 18.48
N ALA A 220 6.86 -21.39 19.79
CA ALA A 220 6.52 -20.29 20.70
C ALA A 220 7.25 -19.00 20.28
N ALA A 221 8.55 -19.08 19.97
CA ALA A 221 9.31 -17.93 19.47
C ALA A 221 8.80 -17.39 18.11
N LEU A 222 8.22 -18.25 17.26
CA LEU A 222 7.53 -17.80 16.04
C LEU A 222 6.24 -17.04 16.38
N LEU A 223 5.46 -17.53 17.35
CA LEU A 223 4.23 -16.85 17.79
C LEU A 223 4.54 -15.50 18.46
N ASP A 224 5.61 -15.39 19.25
CA ASP A 224 6.05 -14.11 19.84
C ASP A 224 6.32 -13.05 18.76
N ARG A 225 6.95 -13.46 17.64
CA ARG A 225 7.16 -12.57 16.49
C ARG A 225 5.83 -12.24 15.78
N ALA A 226 4.97 -13.23 15.64
CA ALA A 226 3.68 -13.11 14.98
C ALA A 226 2.69 -12.22 15.76
N ASP A 227 2.84 -12.08 17.08
CA ASP A 227 1.98 -11.23 17.92
C ASP A 227 1.99 -9.74 17.53
N THR A 228 3.04 -9.31 16.82
CA THR A 228 3.10 -7.95 16.26
C THR A 228 2.16 -7.76 15.07
N LEU A 229 1.74 -8.83 14.40
CA LEU A 229 1.01 -8.79 13.13
C LEU A 229 -0.28 -7.94 13.21
N PRO A 230 -1.19 -8.11 14.20
CA PRO A 230 -2.42 -7.32 14.25
C PRO A 230 -2.15 -5.80 14.33
N ALA A 231 -1.05 -5.37 14.94
CA ALA A 231 -0.70 -3.96 15.02
C ALA A 231 -0.17 -3.39 13.68
N LEU A 232 0.40 -4.26 12.83
CA LEU A 232 0.97 -3.88 11.54
C LEU A 232 -0.07 -3.82 10.42
N LEU A 233 -1.19 -4.53 10.58
CA LEU A 233 -2.29 -4.60 9.60
C LEU A 233 -3.15 -3.33 9.61
N THR A 234 -3.51 -2.89 8.41
CA THR A 234 -4.31 -1.68 8.16
C THR A 234 -5.79 -2.00 7.98
N ARG A 235 -6.15 -3.18 7.45
CA ARG A 235 -7.53 -3.61 7.25
C ARG A 235 -8.12 -4.16 8.56
N PRO A 236 -9.20 -3.56 9.10
CA PRO A 236 -9.76 -3.97 10.39
C PRO A 236 -10.19 -5.44 10.45
N ARG A 237 -10.75 -5.95 9.35
CA ARG A 237 -11.29 -7.31 9.28
C ARG A 237 -10.18 -8.36 9.22
N LEU A 238 -9.15 -8.14 8.41
CA LEU A 238 -7.97 -8.99 8.36
C LEU A 238 -7.21 -8.97 9.69
N ARG A 239 -7.13 -7.80 10.33
CA ARG A 239 -6.56 -7.64 11.66
C ARG A 239 -7.31 -8.44 12.73
N ALA A 240 -8.63 -8.42 12.69
CA ALA A 240 -9.48 -9.20 13.60
C ALA A 240 -9.27 -10.71 13.41
N GLU A 241 -9.21 -11.14 12.15
CA GLU A 241 -8.93 -12.52 11.78
C GLU A 241 -7.55 -12.99 12.25
N ALA A 242 -6.50 -12.21 11.98
CA ALA A 242 -5.15 -12.48 12.47
C ALA A 242 -5.10 -12.60 14.00
N ALA A 243 -5.80 -11.72 14.73
CA ALA A 243 -5.87 -11.77 16.19
C ALA A 243 -6.59 -13.02 16.72
N ALA A 244 -7.69 -13.43 16.09
CA ALA A 244 -8.36 -14.69 16.43
C ALA A 244 -7.47 -15.90 16.18
N ILE A 245 -6.80 -15.94 15.02
CA ILE A 245 -5.89 -17.02 14.63
C ILE A 245 -4.72 -17.12 15.62
N LEU A 246 -4.09 -16.00 15.99
CA LEU A 246 -3.04 -15.96 17.02
C LEU A 246 -3.53 -16.50 18.37
N SER A 247 -4.72 -16.10 18.81
CA SER A 247 -5.31 -16.59 20.06
C SER A 247 -5.53 -18.11 20.03
N LEU A 248 -5.99 -18.65 18.90
CA LEU A 248 -6.17 -20.11 18.72
C LEU A 248 -4.83 -20.84 18.66
N ALA A 249 -3.84 -20.28 17.95
CA ALA A 249 -2.51 -20.86 17.84
C ALA A 249 -1.83 -20.97 19.22
N HIS A 250 -1.91 -19.91 20.04
CA HIS A 250 -1.42 -19.93 21.41
C HIS A 250 -2.14 -20.96 22.29
N ALA A 251 -3.47 -21.10 22.14
CA ALA A 251 -4.22 -22.11 22.86
C ALA A 251 -3.79 -23.53 22.45
N LEU A 252 -3.63 -23.77 21.16
CA LEU A 252 -3.22 -25.05 20.62
C LEU A 252 -1.80 -25.42 21.08
N LEU A 253 -0.84 -24.47 21.03
CA LEU A 253 0.51 -24.65 21.57
C LEU A 253 0.49 -25.12 23.02
N ARG A 254 -0.29 -24.46 23.90
CA ARG A 254 -0.42 -24.85 25.31
C ARG A 254 -1.00 -26.26 25.48
N ARG A 255 -1.97 -26.64 24.64
CA ARG A 255 -2.61 -27.96 24.71
C ARG A 255 -1.68 -29.07 24.22
N LEU A 256 -0.93 -28.83 23.13
CA LEU A 256 0.10 -29.76 22.66
C LEU A 256 1.23 -29.94 23.68
N ARG A 257 1.56 -28.88 24.44
CA ARG A 257 2.46 -29.02 25.60
C ARG A 257 1.86 -29.82 26.76
N ALA A 258 0.55 -29.86 26.92
CA ALA A 258 -0.08 -30.54 28.06
C ALA A 258 -0.49 -31.99 27.77
N ALA A 259 -0.63 -32.37 26.50
CA ALA A 259 -1.17 -33.65 26.09
C ALA A 259 -0.22 -34.39 25.12
N ASP A 260 -0.44 -35.69 24.96
CA ASP A 260 0.29 -36.53 24.02
C ASP A 260 -0.39 -36.49 22.64
N PRO A 261 0.25 -35.89 21.61
CA PRO A 261 -0.32 -35.81 20.27
C PRO A 261 -0.30 -37.14 19.50
N LEU A 262 0.48 -38.13 19.94
CA LEU A 262 0.50 -39.47 19.34
C LEU A 262 -0.69 -40.31 19.82
N ALA A 263 -1.07 -40.12 21.09
CA ALA A 263 -2.19 -40.81 21.73
C ALA A 263 -3.55 -40.35 21.19
N ALA A 264 -3.72 -39.05 20.98
CA ALA A 264 -4.96 -38.48 20.47
C ALA A 264 -4.72 -37.17 19.73
N ARG A 265 -5.55 -36.92 18.71
CA ARG A 265 -5.52 -35.66 17.98
C ARG A 265 -5.97 -34.49 18.86
N ILE A 266 -5.05 -33.59 19.17
CA ILE A 266 -5.32 -32.43 20.05
C ILE A 266 -6.03 -31.34 19.26
N ARG A 267 -7.10 -30.76 19.83
CA ARG A 267 -7.88 -29.67 19.19
C ARG A 267 -8.11 -28.52 20.17
N ALA A 268 -8.37 -27.34 19.62
CA ALA A 268 -8.90 -26.21 20.37
C ALA A 268 -10.29 -26.53 20.94
N THR A 269 -10.61 -25.95 22.09
CA THR A 269 -11.91 -26.13 22.77
C THR A 269 -12.88 -24.99 22.45
N PRO A 270 -14.18 -25.15 22.73
CA PRO A 270 -15.13 -24.04 22.65
C PRO A 270 -14.70 -22.81 23.45
N ALA A 271 -14.07 -23.00 24.63
CA ALA A 271 -13.55 -21.90 25.45
C ALA A 271 -12.40 -21.14 24.77
N ASP A 272 -11.56 -21.84 24.00
CA ASP A 272 -10.52 -21.21 23.18
C ASP A 272 -11.14 -20.39 22.04
N GLY A 273 -12.24 -20.88 21.45
CA GLY A 273 -13.03 -20.15 20.47
C GLY A 273 -13.63 -18.85 21.00
N VAL A 274 -14.16 -18.85 22.23
CA VAL A 274 -14.64 -17.63 22.90
C VAL A 274 -13.51 -16.61 23.12
N ARG A 275 -12.34 -17.07 23.56
CA ARG A 275 -11.15 -16.19 23.71
C ARG A 275 -10.71 -15.61 22.36
N ALA A 276 -10.71 -16.40 21.30
CA ALA A 276 -10.38 -15.94 19.95
C ALA A 276 -11.37 -14.91 19.42
N LEU A 277 -12.67 -15.09 19.69
CA LEU A 277 -13.70 -14.09 19.37
C LEU A 277 -13.46 -12.78 20.14
N GLY A 278 -13.13 -12.86 21.43
CA GLY A 278 -12.74 -11.69 22.24
C GLY A 278 -11.54 -10.94 21.66
N ALA A 279 -10.50 -11.68 21.25
CA ALA A 279 -9.31 -11.10 20.59
C ALA A 279 -9.67 -10.41 19.26
N ALA A 280 -10.52 -11.02 18.42
CA ALA A 280 -11.01 -10.41 17.19
C ALA A 280 -11.80 -9.12 17.44
N LEU A 281 -12.72 -9.12 18.42
CA LEU A 281 -13.52 -7.94 18.77
C LEU A 281 -12.64 -6.81 19.30
N ALA A 282 -11.67 -7.11 20.17
CA ALA A 282 -10.69 -6.12 20.66
C ALA A 282 -9.84 -5.54 19.53
N ALA A 283 -9.44 -6.37 18.56
CA ALA A 283 -8.69 -5.95 17.39
C ALA A 283 -9.53 -5.11 16.40
N LEU A 284 -10.85 -5.33 16.33
CA LEU A 284 -11.76 -4.44 15.59
C LEU A 284 -11.90 -3.07 16.26
N ALA A 285 -11.96 -3.04 17.60
CA ALA A 285 -12.08 -1.82 18.39
C ALA A 285 -10.78 -0.99 18.44
N ARG A 286 -9.61 -1.60 18.17
CA ARG A 286 -8.33 -0.88 18.09
C ARG A 286 -8.35 0.15 16.96
N PRO A 287 -7.88 1.40 17.20
CA PRO A 287 -7.70 2.36 16.11
C PRO A 287 -6.82 1.77 15.00
N SER A 288 -7.06 2.16 13.74
CA SER A 288 -6.22 1.74 12.60
C SER A 288 -4.74 2.10 12.84
N ALA A 289 -3.83 1.32 12.23
CA ALA A 289 -2.35 1.33 12.29
C ALA A 289 -1.68 2.58 12.88
N PRO A 290 -0.54 2.43 13.59
CA PRO A 290 0.24 3.57 14.06
C PRO A 290 0.49 4.55 12.91
N GLY A 291 0.29 5.84 13.20
CA GLY A 291 0.55 6.91 12.24
C GLY A 291 1.98 6.86 11.72
N LEU A 292 2.22 7.51 10.60
CA LEU A 292 3.56 7.73 10.06
C LEU A 292 4.42 8.58 11.01
N LEU A 293 3.78 9.56 11.66
CA LEU A 293 4.47 10.56 12.48
C LEU A 293 4.43 10.19 13.96
N GLY A 294 5.48 10.56 14.69
CA GLY A 294 5.48 10.62 16.14
C GLY A 294 4.52 11.71 16.67
N THR A 295 4.42 11.83 17.99
CA THR A 295 3.45 12.73 18.62
C THR A 295 3.78 14.21 18.39
N THR A 296 5.07 14.57 18.46
CA THR A 296 5.56 15.94 18.33
C THR A 296 5.39 16.46 16.90
N GLU A 297 5.86 15.69 15.92
CA GLU A 297 5.79 16.00 14.50
C GLU A 297 4.33 16.14 14.05
N ARG A 298 3.47 15.22 14.50
CA ARG A 298 2.03 15.27 14.18
C ARG A 298 1.38 16.53 14.72
N ARG A 299 1.69 16.94 15.96
CA ARG A 299 1.12 18.16 16.56
C ARG A 299 1.54 19.40 15.76
N GLU A 300 2.80 19.49 15.36
CA GLU A 300 3.30 20.61 14.56
C GLU A 300 2.61 20.69 13.20
N VAL A 301 2.60 19.57 12.45
CA VAL A 301 1.92 19.48 11.16
C VAL A 301 0.42 19.81 11.27
N GLU A 302 -0.26 19.31 12.30
CA GLU A 302 -1.68 19.63 12.53
C GLU A 302 -1.92 21.08 12.92
N ALA A 303 -1.00 21.71 13.66
CA ALA A 303 -1.08 23.13 14.01
C ALA A 303 -0.96 24.02 12.76
N VAL A 304 -0.02 23.73 11.86
CA VAL A 304 0.14 24.45 10.57
C VAL A 304 -1.11 24.29 9.70
N VAL A 305 -1.57 23.04 9.49
CA VAL A 305 -2.76 22.74 8.67
C VAL A 305 -4.04 23.35 9.24
N ARG A 306 -4.17 23.45 10.57
CA ARG A 306 -5.34 24.06 11.21
C ARG A 306 -5.36 25.57 11.04
N ARG A 307 -4.21 26.24 11.20
CA ARG A 307 -4.06 27.70 11.08
C ARG A 307 -4.41 28.20 9.68
N SER A 308 -4.09 27.44 8.63
CA SER A 308 -4.35 27.87 7.26
C SER A 308 -5.82 27.87 6.83
N GLY A 309 -6.72 27.25 7.61
CA GLY A 309 -8.17 27.24 7.32
C GLY A 309 -8.58 26.50 6.03
N SER A 310 -7.66 25.77 5.40
CA SER A 310 -7.84 25.20 4.06
C SER A 310 -8.91 24.09 3.99
N SER A 311 -9.69 24.10 2.90
CA SER A 311 -10.64 23.04 2.52
C SER A 311 -9.95 21.71 2.17
N PHE A 312 -8.61 21.72 2.05
CA PHE A 312 -7.74 20.58 1.78
C PHE A 312 -8.01 19.38 2.71
N ARG A 313 -8.37 19.62 3.98
CA ARG A 313 -8.67 18.56 4.96
C ARG A 313 -9.78 17.60 4.51
N MET A 314 -10.80 18.09 3.81
CA MET A 314 -11.90 17.23 3.34
C MET A 314 -11.45 16.35 2.17
N GLY A 315 -10.61 16.87 1.28
CA GLY A 315 -10.10 16.12 0.11
C GLY A 315 -9.17 14.96 0.50
N LEU A 316 -8.50 15.06 1.65
CA LEU A 316 -7.62 14.00 2.16
C LEU A 316 -8.35 12.90 2.93
N ALA A 317 -9.62 13.06 3.27
CA ALA A 317 -10.35 12.09 4.10
C ALA A 317 -10.42 10.69 3.45
N CYS A 318 -10.32 10.61 2.11
CA CYS A 318 -10.30 9.36 1.37
C CYS A 318 -8.98 8.58 1.48
N LEU A 319 -7.89 9.19 1.96
CA LEU A 319 -6.60 8.54 2.10
C LEU A 319 -6.47 7.78 3.43
N PRO A 320 -5.71 6.66 3.48
CA PRO A 320 -5.28 6.02 4.72
C PRO A 320 -4.50 6.98 5.62
N ARG A 321 -4.52 6.75 6.95
CA ARG A 321 -3.89 7.65 7.94
C ARG A 321 -2.42 7.99 7.62
N PRO A 322 -1.52 7.03 7.30
CA PRO A 322 -0.13 7.37 6.99
C PRO A 322 0.02 8.30 5.78
N ARG A 323 -0.78 8.07 4.72
CA ARG A 323 -0.78 8.92 3.52
C ARG A 323 -1.40 10.30 3.78
N ARG A 324 -2.41 10.38 4.65
CA ARG A 324 -2.95 11.67 5.12
C ARG A 324 -1.93 12.47 5.91
N GLU A 325 -1.21 11.82 6.82
CA GLU A 325 -0.14 12.46 7.59
C GLU A 325 0.99 12.93 6.67
N ALA A 326 1.37 12.12 5.69
CA ALA A 326 2.35 12.53 4.67
C ALA A 326 1.89 13.73 3.84
N MET A 327 0.64 13.71 3.35
CA MET A 327 0.11 14.81 2.55
C MET A 327 -0.07 16.11 3.34
N ARG A 328 -0.40 16.00 4.63
CA ARG A 328 -0.40 17.14 5.56
C ARG A 328 1.01 17.67 5.82
N THR A 329 2.00 16.79 5.89
CA THR A 329 3.40 17.16 6.05
C THR A 329 3.91 17.92 4.83
N LEU A 330 3.63 17.42 3.61
CA LEU A 330 3.95 18.14 2.37
C LEU A 330 3.28 19.52 2.34
N TYR A 331 2.00 19.61 2.72
CA TYR A 331 1.31 20.89 2.83
C TYR A 331 1.96 21.84 3.85
N ALA A 332 2.31 21.33 5.04
CA ALA A 332 2.95 22.12 6.08
C ALA A 332 4.33 22.60 5.65
N PHE A 333 5.09 21.79 4.90
CA PHE A 333 6.35 22.18 4.27
C PHE A 333 6.15 23.32 3.26
N CYS A 334 5.24 23.17 2.29
CA CYS A 334 4.93 24.26 1.36
C CYS A 334 4.55 25.54 2.11
N ARG A 335 3.70 25.43 3.14
CA ARG A 335 3.24 26.61 3.88
C ARG A 335 4.36 27.28 4.68
N ALA A 336 5.25 26.50 5.29
CA ALA A 336 6.40 27.05 6.01
C ALA A 336 7.33 27.83 5.07
N LEU A 337 7.51 27.36 3.84
CA LEU A 337 8.27 28.05 2.80
C LEU A 337 7.58 29.33 2.32
N ASP A 338 6.27 29.28 2.04
CA ASP A 338 5.48 30.47 1.67
C ASP A 338 5.52 31.51 2.79
N ASP A 339 5.36 31.09 4.05
CA ASP A 339 5.40 31.98 5.23
C ASP A 339 6.74 32.71 5.33
N ILE A 340 7.87 32.07 4.97
CA ILE A 340 9.18 32.73 4.90
C ILE A 340 9.21 33.77 3.79
N ALA A 341 8.74 33.42 2.58
CA ALA A 341 8.79 34.31 1.43
C ALA A 341 7.93 35.57 1.61
N ASP A 342 6.76 35.41 2.23
CA ASP A 342 5.73 36.44 2.38
C ASP A 342 5.82 37.25 3.69
N ASP A 343 6.73 36.93 4.62
CA ASP A 343 6.86 37.66 5.90
C ASP A 343 7.38 39.10 5.69
N PRO A 344 6.53 40.14 5.84
CA PRO A 344 6.95 41.52 5.65
C PRO A 344 7.80 42.05 6.82
N GLY A 345 7.83 41.32 7.95
CA GLY A 345 8.58 41.68 9.14
C GLY A 345 10.05 41.25 9.11
N ARG A 346 10.46 40.43 8.13
CA ARG A 346 11.84 39.95 7.98
C ARG A 346 12.54 40.62 6.80
N SER A 347 13.80 40.99 7.02
CA SER A 347 14.68 41.48 5.96
C SER A 347 14.89 40.41 4.88
N ARG A 348 15.30 40.86 3.68
CA ARG A 348 15.64 39.93 2.58
C ARG A 348 16.75 38.95 2.98
N ALA A 349 17.75 39.41 3.73
CA ALA A 349 18.86 38.58 4.19
C ALA A 349 18.39 37.48 5.16
N GLU A 350 17.52 37.82 6.11
CA GLU A 350 16.93 36.83 7.04
C GLU A 350 16.11 35.78 6.30
N ARG A 351 15.26 36.20 5.36
CA ARG A 351 14.45 35.26 4.55
C ARG A 351 15.32 34.32 3.71
N HIS A 352 16.42 34.81 3.13
CA HIS A 352 17.39 33.92 2.46
C HIS A 352 18.05 32.94 3.42
N ALA A 353 18.49 33.40 4.60
CA ALA A 353 19.11 32.54 5.59
C ALA A 353 18.16 31.42 6.07
N ASP A 354 16.87 31.72 6.23
CA ASP A 354 15.85 30.71 6.55
C ASP A 354 15.70 29.67 5.42
N LEU A 355 15.73 30.09 4.15
CA LEU A 355 15.68 29.18 3.00
C LEU A 355 16.97 28.35 2.87
N ASP A 356 18.14 28.92 3.19
CA ASP A 356 19.43 28.21 3.25
C ASP A 356 19.42 27.14 4.36
N ALA A 357 18.83 27.44 5.51
CA ALA A 357 18.64 26.47 6.59
C ALA A 357 17.77 25.29 6.13
N TRP A 358 16.70 25.56 5.39
CA TRP A 358 15.87 24.51 4.77
C TRP A 358 16.65 23.63 3.80
N GLU A 359 17.48 24.20 2.93
CA GLU A 359 18.35 23.40 2.04
C GLU A 359 19.32 22.53 2.82
N THR A 360 19.91 23.07 3.89
CA THR A 360 20.82 22.34 4.78
C THR A 360 20.12 21.16 5.45
N TRP A 361 18.92 21.37 5.99
CA TRP A 361 18.12 20.30 6.59
C TRP A 361 17.73 19.23 5.57
N LEU A 362 17.36 19.61 4.34
CA LEU A 362 17.05 18.63 3.29
C LEU A 362 18.28 17.79 2.93
N ALA A 363 19.46 18.41 2.83
CA ALA A 363 20.71 17.70 2.59
C ALA A 363 21.06 16.72 3.72
N ALA A 364 20.83 17.12 4.99
CA ALA A 364 21.02 16.24 6.13
C ALA A 364 20.06 15.03 6.11
N VAL A 365 18.78 15.24 5.76
CA VAL A 365 17.81 14.15 5.60
C VAL A 365 18.23 13.19 4.48
N GLU A 366 18.66 13.72 3.33
CA GLU A 366 19.12 12.95 2.17
C GLU A 366 20.38 12.12 2.49
N ALA A 367 21.28 12.67 3.31
CA ALA A 367 22.49 12.00 3.78
C ALA A 367 22.27 11.06 4.99
N HIS A 368 21.05 10.99 5.52
CA HIS A 368 20.72 10.29 6.77
C HIS A 368 21.59 10.73 7.96
N ALA A 369 21.94 12.01 8.01
CA ALA A 369 22.69 12.63 9.10
C ALA A 369 21.78 12.99 10.29
N GLU A 370 22.40 13.32 11.43
CA GLU A 370 21.69 13.83 12.60
C GLU A 370 21.03 15.17 12.29
N LEU A 371 19.83 15.37 12.85
CA LEU A 371 18.97 16.54 12.62
C LEU A 371 18.92 17.42 13.86
N ASP A 372 20.08 17.68 14.47
CA ASP A 372 20.19 18.52 15.66
C ASP A 372 19.64 19.93 15.36
N ASP A 373 18.87 20.47 16.31
CA ASP A 373 18.18 21.76 16.22
C ASP A 373 17.20 21.93 15.04
N ALA A 374 16.88 20.87 14.29
CA ALA A 374 15.91 20.96 13.20
C ALA A 374 14.46 21.05 13.74
N PRO A 375 13.58 21.86 13.11
CA PRO A 375 12.17 21.92 13.48
C PRO A 375 11.49 20.53 13.37
N PRO A 376 10.47 20.23 14.19
CA PRO A 376 9.74 18.95 14.10
C PRO A 376 9.16 18.63 12.71
N LEU A 377 8.92 19.66 11.90
CA LEU A 377 8.48 19.51 10.51
C LEU A 377 9.55 18.86 9.61
N VAL A 378 10.84 19.06 9.89
CA VAL A 378 11.95 18.41 9.17
C VAL A 378 11.96 16.92 9.47
N ALA A 379 11.84 16.53 10.75
CA ALA A 379 11.71 15.12 11.14
C ALA A 379 10.45 14.47 10.53
N ALA A 380 9.36 15.22 10.42
CA ALA A 380 8.16 14.76 9.72
C ALA A 380 8.44 14.48 8.23
N LEU A 381 9.14 15.39 7.54
CA LEU A 381 9.55 15.20 6.15
C LEU A 381 10.49 14.02 5.98
N ALA A 382 11.44 13.82 6.89
CA ALA A 382 12.32 12.66 6.90
C ALA A 382 11.54 11.34 6.99
N ALA A 383 10.55 11.26 7.90
CA ALA A 383 9.67 10.11 8.01
C ALA A 383 8.84 9.87 6.72
N VAL A 384 8.38 10.95 6.08
CA VAL A 384 7.67 10.86 4.79
C VAL A 384 8.59 10.38 3.67
N HIS A 385 9.80 10.92 3.57
CA HIS A 385 10.79 10.50 2.58
C HIS A 385 11.17 9.03 2.78
N ALA A 386 11.46 8.60 4.01
CA ALA A 386 11.77 7.20 4.31
C ALA A 386 10.61 6.25 3.94
N ALA A 387 9.35 6.70 4.06
CA ALA A 387 8.19 5.87 3.78
C ALA A 387 7.76 5.86 2.30
N TYR A 388 8.00 6.92 1.54
CA TYR A 388 7.44 7.11 0.19
C TYR A 388 8.43 7.58 -0.88
N GLY A 389 9.69 7.86 -0.53
CA GLY A 389 10.72 8.30 -1.47
C GLY A 389 10.42 9.65 -2.10
N LEU A 390 10.40 10.72 -1.30
CA LEU A 390 10.25 12.09 -1.85
C LEU A 390 11.47 12.47 -2.70
N ASP A 391 11.22 13.06 -3.86
CA ASP A 391 12.27 13.60 -4.72
C ASP A 391 12.75 14.96 -4.19
N PHE A 392 13.92 15.00 -3.55
CA PHE A 392 14.47 16.23 -3.00
C PHE A 392 14.85 17.26 -4.06
N ALA A 393 15.03 16.87 -5.33
CA ALA A 393 15.18 17.85 -6.41
C ALA A 393 13.92 18.71 -6.57
N GLU A 394 12.73 18.13 -6.38
CA GLU A 394 11.46 18.88 -6.41
C GLU A 394 11.28 19.74 -5.15
N CYS A 395 11.74 19.29 -3.98
CA CYS A 395 11.78 20.14 -2.78
C CYS A 395 12.69 21.37 -2.98
N ARG A 396 13.89 21.16 -3.53
CA ARG A 396 14.83 22.25 -3.86
C ARG A 396 14.27 23.17 -4.94
N ALA A 397 13.56 22.63 -5.94
CA ALA A 397 12.89 23.45 -6.95
C ALA A 397 11.85 24.38 -6.31
N LEU A 398 11.09 23.91 -5.32
CA LEU A 398 10.14 24.74 -4.57
C LEU A 398 10.84 25.84 -3.77
N ILE A 399 11.92 25.52 -3.05
CA ILE A 399 12.73 26.52 -2.33
C ILE A 399 13.29 27.58 -3.30
N ALA A 400 13.82 27.15 -4.45
CA ALA A 400 14.29 28.07 -5.49
C ALA A 400 13.15 28.94 -6.05
N GLY A 401 11.90 28.47 -6.01
CA GLY A 401 10.73 29.27 -6.34
C GLY A 401 10.49 30.38 -5.32
N MET A 402 10.53 30.05 -4.02
CA MET A 402 10.41 31.05 -2.95
C MET A 402 11.54 32.09 -2.98
N ARG A 403 12.76 31.69 -3.36
CA ARG A 403 13.87 32.64 -3.56
C ARG A 403 13.52 33.68 -4.63
N MET A 404 12.82 33.30 -5.70
CA MET A 404 12.37 34.27 -6.72
C MET A 404 11.43 35.33 -6.12
N ASP A 405 10.60 34.98 -5.14
CA ASP A 405 9.70 35.92 -4.44
C ASP A 405 10.44 36.80 -3.41
N VAL A 406 11.57 36.31 -2.87
CA VAL A 406 12.41 37.05 -1.91
C VAL A 406 13.40 37.99 -2.60
N ASP A 407 13.96 37.59 -3.75
CA ASP A 407 15.02 38.30 -4.47
C ASP A 407 14.58 39.65 -5.07
N GLY A 408 13.28 39.84 -5.20
CA GLY A 408 12.67 41.09 -5.63
C GLY A 408 11.21 40.85 -5.99
N PRO A 409 10.39 41.91 -6.09
CA PRO A 409 9.03 41.74 -6.54
C PRO A 409 9.05 41.19 -7.97
N ILE A 410 8.41 40.04 -8.20
CA ILE A 410 8.15 39.58 -9.56
C ILE A 410 7.18 40.57 -10.18
N VAL A 411 7.69 41.48 -11.01
CA VAL A 411 6.92 42.49 -11.72
C VAL A 411 7.09 42.26 -13.20
N VAL A 412 6.02 41.75 -13.83
CA VAL A 412 5.97 41.56 -15.28
C VAL A 412 7.08 40.60 -15.78
N PRO A 413 7.07 39.33 -15.30
CA PRO A 413 8.03 38.34 -15.75
C PRO A 413 7.90 38.12 -17.26
N ASP A 414 9.01 37.83 -17.94
CA ASP A 414 8.92 37.27 -19.29
C ASP A 414 8.32 35.85 -19.23
N GLU A 415 7.96 35.33 -20.41
CA GLU A 415 7.30 34.05 -20.53
C GLU A 415 8.14 32.89 -19.96
N GLU A 416 9.46 32.93 -20.12
CA GLU A 416 10.37 31.91 -19.58
C GLU A 416 10.38 31.93 -18.05
N THR A 417 10.51 33.11 -17.44
CA THR A 417 10.49 33.32 -15.99
C THR A 417 9.14 32.91 -15.41
N PHE A 418 8.03 33.24 -16.07
CA PHE A 418 6.69 32.81 -15.67
C PHE A 418 6.55 31.28 -15.65
N VAL A 419 7.01 30.61 -16.71
CA VAL A 419 6.96 29.14 -16.81
C VAL A 419 7.84 28.50 -15.75
N LEU A 420 9.04 29.02 -15.53
CA LEU A 420 9.97 28.56 -14.50
C LEU A 420 9.38 28.73 -13.10
N TYR A 421 8.78 29.88 -12.82
CA TYR A 421 8.10 30.15 -11.56
C TYR A 421 6.99 29.13 -11.32
N CYS A 422 6.06 28.96 -12.27
CA CYS A 422 4.99 27.97 -12.16
C CYS A 422 5.52 26.52 -11.98
N ARG A 423 6.62 26.19 -12.66
CA ARG A 423 7.28 24.88 -12.55
C ARG A 423 7.80 24.64 -11.13
N ARG A 424 8.37 25.66 -10.51
CA ARG A 424 8.97 25.61 -9.18
C ARG A 424 7.90 25.59 -8.07
N VAL A 425 6.96 26.53 -8.08
CA VAL A 425 6.05 26.74 -6.95
C VAL A 425 4.80 25.85 -6.95
N ALA A 426 4.41 25.31 -8.11
CA ALA A 426 3.17 24.52 -8.21
C ALA A 426 3.38 23.13 -8.79
N VAL A 427 4.12 23.00 -9.89
CA VAL A 427 4.35 21.68 -10.50
C VAL A 427 5.19 20.77 -9.59
N SER A 428 6.22 21.29 -8.92
CA SER A 428 7.02 20.53 -7.95
C SER A 428 6.15 19.92 -6.85
N VAL A 429 5.18 20.69 -6.32
CA VAL A 429 4.23 20.20 -5.30
C VAL A 429 3.37 19.07 -5.85
N GLY A 430 2.88 19.20 -7.08
CA GLY A 430 2.12 18.15 -7.76
C GLY A 430 2.93 16.86 -7.92
N LEU A 431 4.21 16.97 -8.28
CA LEU A 431 5.13 15.84 -8.44
C LEU A 431 5.46 15.17 -7.10
N LEU A 432 5.75 15.95 -6.05
CA LEU A 432 5.95 15.46 -4.69
C LEU A 432 4.72 14.73 -4.14
N ALA A 433 3.52 15.12 -4.55
CA ALA A 433 2.28 14.53 -4.07
C ALA A 433 1.95 13.15 -4.68
N LEU A 434 2.50 12.80 -5.85
CA LEU A 434 2.23 11.54 -6.55
C LEU A 434 2.53 10.29 -5.71
N PRO A 435 3.77 10.08 -5.20
CA PRO A 435 4.08 8.90 -4.39
C PRO A 435 3.23 8.84 -3.11
N LEU A 436 2.88 9.99 -2.54
CA LEU A 436 2.05 10.09 -1.33
C LEU A 436 0.59 9.67 -1.57
N MET A 437 0.08 9.88 -2.78
CA MET A 437 -1.23 9.37 -3.23
C MET A 437 -1.17 7.92 -3.70
N GLY A 438 0.02 7.40 -4.01
CA GLY A 438 0.21 6.05 -4.56
C GLY A 438 -0.10 6.00 -6.06
N ALA A 439 0.11 7.12 -6.75
CA ALA A 439 -0.07 7.23 -8.20
C ALA A 439 1.30 7.19 -8.89
N GLU A 440 1.48 6.27 -9.83
CA GLU A 440 2.75 6.01 -10.50
C GLU A 440 2.63 6.09 -12.02
N GLY A 441 3.78 6.16 -12.70
CA GLY A 441 3.88 6.10 -14.15
C GLY A 441 3.74 7.43 -14.89
N ALA A 442 4.03 7.41 -16.18
CA ALA A 442 4.14 8.61 -17.02
C ALA A 442 2.81 9.38 -17.15
N ALA A 443 1.67 8.69 -17.10
CA ALA A 443 0.36 9.34 -17.16
C ALA A 443 0.06 10.16 -15.89
N ALA A 444 0.36 9.61 -14.71
CA ALA A 444 0.21 10.33 -13.44
C ALA A 444 1.16 11.54 -13.38
N ARG A 445 2.39 11.40 -13.87
CA ARG A 445 3.35 12.52 -13.99
C ARG A 445 2.83 13.64 -14.89
N ARG A 446 2.34 13.31 -16.09
CA ARG A 446 1.73 14.30 -17.01
C ARG A 446 0.52 14.98 -16.39
N PHE A 447 -0.31 14.23 -15.67
CA PHE A 447 -1.44 14.77 -14.94
C PHE A 447 -1.00 15.79 -13.89
N ALA A 448 -0.02 15.46 -13.04
CA ALA A 448 0.49 16.35 -12.01
C ALA A 448 1.10 17.64 -12.58
N VAL A 449 1.88 17.54 -13.66
CA VAL A 449 2.47 18.70 -14.34
C VAL A 449 1.38 19.62 -14.90
N ALA A 450 0.44 19.06 -15.67
CA ALA A 450 -0.64 19.86 -16.26
C ALA A 450 -1.54 20.49 -15.18
N LEU A 451 -1.88 19.74 -14.13
CA LEU A 451 -2.67 20.27 -13.03
C LEU A 451 -1.92 21.38 -12.28
N GLY A 452 -0.63 21.20 -11.96
CA GLY A 452 0.18 22.22 -11.29
C GLY A 452 0.18 23.56 -12.03
N HIS A 453 0.43 23.53 -13.34
CA HIS A 453 0.32 24.74 -14.18
C HIS A 453 -1.08 25.34 -14.16
N ALA A 454 -2.14 24.52 -14.28
CA ALA A 454 -3.51 25.01 -14.24
C ALA A 454 -3.84 25.73 -12.93
N LEU A 455 -3.48 25.13 -11.80
CA LEU A 455 -3.75 25.69 -10.47
C LEU A 455 -3.01 27.02 -10.27
N GLN A 456 -1.76 27.12 -10.71
CA GLN A 456 -0.98 28.35 -10.55
C GLN A 456 -1.48 29.48 -11.45
N CYS A 457 -1.86 29.19 -12.69
CA CYS A 457 -2.51 30.19 -13.54
C CYS A 457 -3.81 30.70 -12.90
N VAL A 458 -4.61 29.82 -12.27
CA VAL A 458 -5.83 30.24 -11.55
C VAL A 458 -5.50 31.11 -10.34
N ASN A 459 -4.46 30.78 -9.55
CA ASN A 459 -4.03 31.62 -8.43
C ASN A 459 -3.65 33.02 -8.92
N ILE A 460 -2.80 33.12 -9.93
CA ILE A 460 -2.34 34.40 -10.49
C ILE A 460 -3.53 35.22 -11.02
N VAL A 461 -4.48 34.61 -11.72
CA VAL A 461 -5.69 35.32 -12.20
C VAL A 461 -6.60 35.76 -11.05
N ARG A 462 -6.69 34.96 -9.98
CA ARG A 462 -7.56 35.18 -8.83
C ARG A 462 -7.07 36.30 -7.93
N ASP A 463 -5.76 36.36 -7.70
CA ASP A 463 -5.16 37.13 -6.60
C ASP A 463 -4.41 38.39 -7.09
N VAL A 464 -4.56 38.77 -8.37
CA VAL A 464 -3.87 39.93 -8.98
C VAL A 464 -3.84 41.18 -8.10
N ALA A 465 -4.96 41.55 -7.46
CA ALA A 465 -5.02 42.73 -6.59
C ALA A 465 -4.34 42.52 -5.22
N GLU A 466 -4.43 41.32 -4.65
CA GLU A 466 -3.76 40.98 -3.39
C GLU A 466 -2.24 40.94 -3.60
N ASP A 467 -1.78 40.33 -4.70
CA ASP A 467 -0.37 40.29 -5.09
C ASP A 467 0.17 41.70 -5.37
N ALA A 468 -0.61 42.53 -6.06
CA ALA A 468 -0.23 43.91 -6.36
C ALA A 468 -0.12 44.79 -5.11
N ALA A 469 -0.94 44.54 -4.07
CA ALA A 469 -0.79 45.21 -2.78
C ALA A 469 0.54 44.87 -2.07
N LEU A 470 1.15 43.74 -2.43
CA LEU A 470 2.50 43.35 -2.01
C LEU A 470 3.59 43.81 -3.01
N GLY A 471 3.20 44.62 -4.00
CA GLY A 471 4.09 45.12 -5.05
C GLY A 471 4.41 44.10 -6.15
N ARG A 472 3.64 43.01 -6.28
CA ARG A 472 3.91 41.89 -7.19
C ARG A 472 2.91 41.84 -8.34
N VAL A 473 3.36 41.50 -9.55
CA VAL A 473 2.52 41.22 -10.72
C VAL A 473 3.10 40.03 -11.48
N TYR A 474 2.44 38.88 -11.35
CA TYR A 474 2.87 37.61 -11.96
C TYR A 474 2.36 37.38 -13.38
N LEU A 475 1.57 38.30 -13.95
CA LEU A 475 1.11 38.22 -15.34
C LEU A 475 2.31 38.34 -16.31
N PRO A 476 2.46 37.42 -17.29
CA PRO A 476 3.55 37.48 -18.25
C PRO A 476 3.55 38.77 -19.05
N ARG A 477 4.74 39.33 -19.31
CA ARG A 477 4.95 40.54 -20.10
C ARG A 477 4.31 40.45 -21.47
N GLU A 478 4.51 39.33 -22.14
CA GLU A 478 3.98 39.04 -23.47
C GLU A 478 2.45 38.99 -23.42
N THR A 479 1.87 38.43 -22.35
CA THR A 479 0.42 38.42 -22.15
C THR A 479 -0.13 39.84 -21.96
N LEU A 480 0.55 40.68 -21.18
CA LEU A 480 0.17 42.07 -20.95
C LEU A 480 0.25 42.89 -22.25
N VAL A 481 1.39 42.83 -22.94
CA VAL A 481 1.65 43.59 -24.17
C VAL A 481 0.69 43.18 -25.30
N ASP A 482 0.47 41.89 -25.50
CA ASP A 482 -0.45 41.39 -26.54
C ASP A 482 -1.89 41.85 -26.33
N CYS A 483 -2.27 42.14 -25.08
CA CYS A 483 -3.58 42.67 -24.73
C CYS A 483 -3.61 44.21 -24.69
N GLY A 484 -2.48 44.89 -24.94
CA GLY A 484 -2.39 46.35 -24.93
C GLY A 484 -2.17 46.98 -23.56
N VAL A 485 -1.84 46.19 -22.53
CA VAL A 485 -1.46 46.69 -21.20
C VAL A 485 0.02 47.08 -21.23
N ARG A 486 0.34 48.33 -20.87
CA ARG A 486 1.74 48.79 -20.83
C ARG A 486 2.43 48.29 -19.55
N PRO A 487 3.52 47.49 -19.65
CA PRO A 487 4.33 47.14 -18.48
C PRO A 487 4.89 48.37 -17.79
N GLY A 488 4.79 48.44 -16.47
CA GLY A 488 5.25 49.60 -15.72
C GLY A 488 4.97 49.49 -14.22
N LEU A 489 4.55 50.61 -13.62
CA LEU A 489 4.17 50.66 -12.20
C LEU A 489 2.93 49.79 -11.96
N VAL A 490 2.93 49.08 -10.82
CA VAL A 490 1.86 48.15 -10.43
C VAL A 490 0.49 48.82 -10.46
N ASP A 491 0.34 49.99 -9.84
CA ASP A 491 -0.93 50.73 -9.78
C ASP A 491 -1.43 51.15 -11.17
N ALA A 492 -0.52 51.52 -12.07
CA ALA A 492 -0.87 51.89 -13.44
C ALA A 492 -1.37 50.69 -14.24
N MET A 493 -0.76 49.51 -14.05
CA MET A 493 -1.22 48.28 -14.68
C MET A 493 -2.56 47.80 -14.11
N LEU A 494 -2.79 47.95 -12.80
CA LEU A 494 -4.08 47.63 -12.16
C LEU A 494 -5.23 48.50 -12.68
N ALA A 495 -4.95 49.76 -13.00
CA ALA A 495 -5.92 50.71 -13.53
C ALA A 495 -6.10 50.62 -15.06
N ASP A 496 -5.29 49.81 -15.76
CA ASP A 496 -5.35 49.71 -17.22
C ASP A 496 -6.65 49.03 -17.66
N PRO A 497 -7.45 49.65 -18.56
CA PRO A 497 -8.73 49.08 -19.00
C PRO A 497 -8.58 47.74 -19.74
N ASN A 498 -7.38 47.40 -20.22
CA ASN A 498 -7.11 46.15 -20.90
C ASN A 498 -6.62 45.02 -19.97
N LEU A 499 -6.46 45.27 -18.67
CA LEU A 499 -6.02 44.25 -17.72
C LEU A 499 -6.97 43.04 -17.69
N GLY A 500 -8.27 43.28 -17.82
CA GLY A 500 -9.27 42.21 -17.91
C GLY A 500 -9.02 41.26 -19.09
N ALA A 501 -8.59 41.78 -20.25
CA ALA A 501 -8.23 40.97 -21.40
C ALA A 501 -6.98 40.10 -21.14
N ALA A 502 -5.96 40.66 -20.47
CA ALA A 502 -4.77 39.91 -20.07
C ALA A 502 -5.11 38.78 -19.08
N ARG A 503 -5.95 39.08 -18.07
CA ARG A 503 -6.48 38.06 -17.14
C ARG A 503 -7.28 36.98 -17.85
N ALA A 504 -8.12 37.34 -18.82
CA ALA A 504 -8.89 36.41 -19.63
C ALA A 504 -7.99 35.48 -20.47
N LYS A 505 -6.91 36.02 -21.05
CA LYS A 505 -5.92 35.25 -21.81
C LYS A 505 -5.20 34.23 -20.92
N LEU A 506 -4.78 34.62 -19.71
CA LEU A 506 -4.19 33.67 -18.76
C LEU A 506 -5.20 32.63 -18.24
N ALA A 507 -6.45 33.01 -18.05
CA ALA A 507 -7.54 32.08 -17.71
C ALA A 507 -7.79 31.03 -18.80
N ALA A 508 -7.72 31.42 -20.08
CA ALA A 508 -7.79 30.49 -21.21
C ALA A 508 -6.62 29.49 -21.21
N ARG A 509 -5.41 29.94 -20.84
CA ARG A 509 -4.26 29.04 -20.63
C ARG A 509 -4.50 28.06 -19.48
N ALA A 510 -5.09 28.50 -18.37
CA ALA A 510 -5.48 27.61 -17.27
C ALA A 510 -6.48 26.53 -17.74
N ARG A 511 -7.48 26.91 -18.57
CA ARG A 511 -8.42 25.96 -19.20
C ARG A 511 -7.70 24.90 -20.05
N ALA A 512 -6.74 25.30 -20.87
CA ALA A 512 -5.95 24.38 -21.68
C ALA A 512 -5.16 23.38 -20.82
N HIS A 513 -4.56 23.85 -19.71
CA HIS A 513 -3.87 22.97 -18.77
C HIS A 513 -4.83 22.01 -18.03
N PHE A 514 -6.03 22.45 -17.65
CA PHE A 514 -7.04 21.54 -17.10
C PHE A 514 -7.48 20.46 -18.12
N ALA A 515 -7.62 20.82 -19.39
CA ALA A 515 -7.93 19.86 -20.45
C ALA A 515 -6.80 18.83 -20.62
N ALA A 516 -5.54 19.27 -20.60
CA ALA A 516 -4.38 18.38 -20.63
C ALA A 516 -4.32 17.45 -19.40
N ALA A 517 -4.64 17.97 -18.21
CA ALA A 517 -4.76 17.14 -17.01
C ALA A 517 -5.87 16.08 -17.16
N ALA A 518 -7.06 16.46 -17.63
CA ALA A 518 -8.15 15.51 -17.87
C ALA A 518 -7.75 14.41 -18.89
N ALA A 519 -7.05 14.77 -19.96
CA ALA A 519 -6.57 13.80 -20.96
C ALA A 519 -5.51 12.84 -20.38
N ALA A 520 -4.60 13.32 -19.53
CA ALA A 520 -3.62 12.48 -18.86
C ALA A 520 -4.29 11.56 -17.81
N LEU A 521 -5.29 12.06 -17.09
CA LEU A 521 -6.05 11.32 -16.08
C LEU A 521 -6.77 10.11 -16.67
N ALA A 522 -7.25 10.19 -17.91
CA ALA A 522 -7.89 9.08 -18.62
C ALA A 522 -6.96 7.85 -18.83
N LYS A 523 -5.65 8.02 -18.63
CA LYS A 523 -4.63 6.97 -18.77
C LYS A 523 -3.92 6.65 -17.44
N ALA A 524 -4.39 7.19 -16.32
CA ALA A 524 -3.77 7.05 -15.00
C ALA A 524 -4.72 6.34 -14.03
N ASP A 525 -4.20 5.89 -12.87
CA ASP A 525 -5.06 5.36 -11.80
C ASP A 525 -5.91 6.48 -11.18
N ALA A 526 -7.15 6.59 -11.66
CA ALA A 526 -8.10 7.59 -11.20
C ALA A 526 -8.46 7.45 -9.72
N ARG A 527 -8.32 6.25 -9.12
CA ARG A 527 -8.59 6.03 -7.69
C ARG A 527 -7.44 6.55 -6.86
N ALA A 528 -6.20 6.27 -7.25
CA ALA A 528 -5.02 6.82 -6.59
C ALA A 528 -5.02 8.36 -6.65
N LEU A 529 -5.38 8.94 -7.80
CA LEU A 529 -5.44 10.39 -8.02
C LEU A 529 -6.70 11.07 -7.46
N LEU A 530 -7.56 10.36 -6.70
CA LEU A 530 -8.79 10.94 -6.17
C LEU A 530 -8.57 12.27 -5.42
N PRO A 531 -7.61 12.44 -4.50
CA PRO A 531 -7.39 13.71 -3.82
C PRO A 531 -7.11 14.87 -4.79
N ALA A 532 -6.24 14.65 -5.78
CA ALA A 532 -5.90 15.64 -6.78
C ALA A 532 -7.07 15.94 -7.74
N ARG A 533 -7.91 14.95 -8.05
CA ARG A 533 -9.16 15.16 -8.80
C ARG A 533 -10.14 16.05 -8.05
N LEU A 534 -10.26 15.90 -6.73
CA LEU A 534 -11.10 16.78 -5.91
C LEU A 534 -10.57 18.22 -5.92
N MET A 535 -9.25 18.38 -5.85
CA MET A 535 -8.60 19.69 -5.97
C MET A 535 -8.84 20.32 -7.34
N MET A 536 -8.66 19.56 -8.43
CA MET A 536 -8.95 19.99 -9.80
C MET A 536 -10.39 20.49 -9.94
N ALA A 537 -11.38 19.75 -9.43
CA ALA A 537 -12.78 20.15 -9.47
C ALA A 537 -13.06 21.44 -8.68
N ALA A 538 -12.43 21.61 -7.52
CA ALA A 538 -12.57 22.82 -6.73
C ALA A 538 -12.02 24.05 -7.46
N TYR A 539 -10.86 23.92 -8.11
CA TYR A 539 -10.25 25.02 -8.86
C TYR A 539 -10.97 25.32 -10.18
N LEU A 540 -11.55 24.33 -10.85
CA LEU A 540 -12.45 24.57 -11.98
C LEU A 540 -13.67 25.41 -11.59
N ASP A 541 -14.25 25.21 -10.39
CA ASP A 541 -15.34 26.06 -9.89
C ASP A 541 -14.85 27.46 -9.48
N VAL A 542 -13.60 27.62 -9.02
CA VAL A 542 -12.98 28.94 -8.81
C VAL A 542 -12.88 29.68 -10.15
N LEU A 543 -12.28 29.05 -11.16
CA LEU A 543 -12.10 29.63 -12.49
C LEU A 543 -13.45 30.02 -13.13
N ALA A 544 -14.44 29.13 -13.08
CA ALA A 544 -15.79 29.40 -13.60
C ALA A 544 -16.54 30.50 -12.82
N ARG A 545 -16.10 30.87 -11.61
CA ARG A 545 -16.67 32.00 -10.87
C ARG A 545 -16.00 33.31 -11.25
N ILE A 546 -14.69 33.30 -11.48
CA ILE A 546 -13.96 34.45 -12.01
C ILE A 546 -14.54 34.81 -13.39
N GLU A 547 -14.66 33.84 -14.29
CA GLU A 547 -15.22 34.03 -15.63
C GLU A 547 -16.64 34.62 -15.60
N ARG A 548 -17.51 34.16 -14.69
CA ARG A 548 -18.88 34.67 -14.55
C ARG A 548 -18.96 36.06 -13.92
N LYS A 549 -18.01 36.41 -13.06
CA LYS A 549 -17.90 37.75 -12.46
C LYS A 549 -17.42 38.79 -13.49
N GLY A 550 -16.67 38.33 -14.49
CA GLY A 550 -15.95 39.17 -15.43
C GLY A 550 -14.51 39.39 -14.97
N PHE A 551 -13.61 39.59 -15.93
CA PHE A 551 -12.17 39.74 -15.66
C PHE A 551 -11.77 41.18 -15.30
N ASP A 552 -12.68 42.15 -15.38
CA ASP A 552 -12.42 43.52 -14.94
C ASP A 552 -12.58 43.67 -13.42
N ASP A 553 -13.37 42.80 -12.79
CA ASP A 553 -13.53 42.79 -11.34
C ASP A 553 -12.34 42.06 -10.67
N LEU A 554 -11.51 42.84 -9.99
CA LEU A 554 -10.30 42.36 -9.33
C LEU A 554 -10.56 41.70 -7.97
N ALA A 555 -11.75 41.85 -7.38
CA ALA A 555 -12.00 41.25 -6.07
C ALA A 555 -12.14 39.72 -6.18
N PRO A 556 -11.51 38.95 -5.26
CA PRO A 556 -11.54 37.50 -5.35
C PRO A 556 -12.97 36.95 -5.18
N PRO A 557 -13.31 35.83 -5.83
CA PRO A 557 -14.63 35.23 -5.68
C PRO A 557 -14.83 34.72 -4.24
N GLN A 558 -15.98 35.05 -3.64
CA GLN A 558 -16.31 34.61 -2.27
C GLN A 558 -16.12 33.09 -2.10
N ARG A 559 -15.65 32.64 -0.94
CA ARG A 559 -15.42 31.20 -0.69
C ARG A 559 -16.73 30.40 -0.82
N PRO A 560 -16.75 29.25 -1.53
CA PRO A 560 -17.97 28.50 -1.75
C PRO A 560 -18.49 27.86 -0.45
N GLY A 561 -19.81 27.90 -0.26
CA GLY A 561 -20.50 27.21 0.83
C GLY A 561 -20.24 25.70 0.85
N ARG A 562 -20.48 25.05 2.00
CA ARG A 562 -20.20 23.61 2.21
C ARG A 562 -20.92 22.71 1.20
N LEU A 563 -22.18 23.00 0.89
CA LEU A 563 -23.01 22.28 -0.08
C LEU A 563 -22.42 22.33 -1.50
N ARG A 564 -21.98 23.51 -1.96
CA ARG A 564 -21.39 23.65 -3.29
C ARG A 564 -20.06 22.92 -3.42
N ARG A 565 -19.23 22.97 -2.37
CA ARG A 565 -18.00 22.16 -2.30
C ARG A 565 -18.31 20.67 -2.46
N ALA A 566 -19.35 20.16 -1.80
CA ALA A 566 -19.78 18.77 -1.94
C ALA A 566 -20.33 18.46 -3.36
N LEU A 567 -21.11 19.36 -3.96
CA LEU A 567 -21.62 19.22 -5.33
C LEU A 567 -20.50 19.21 -6.39
N CYS A 568 -19.42 19.96 -6.19
CA CYS A 568 -18.23 19.89 -7.05
C CYS A 568 -17.59 18.49 -7.04
N LEU A 569 -17.65 17.77 -5.91
CA LEU A 569 -17.16 16.39 -5.82
C LEU A 569 -18.04 15.40 -6.60
N LEU A 570 -19.29 15.74 -6.93
CA LEU A 570 -20.20 14.90 -7.70
C LEU A 570 -20.06 15.09 -9.23
N ARG A 571 -19.41 16.19 -9.66
CA ARG A 571 -19.18 16.52 -11.08
C ARG A 571 -17.80 16.09 -11.59
N LEU A 572 -17.13 15.18 -10.89
CA LEU A 572 -15.78 14.74 -11.25
C LEU A 572 -15.76 14.11 -12.65
N PRO A 573 -14.77 14.44 -13.51
CA PRO A 573 -14.57 13.74 -14.78
C PRO A 573 -14.43 12.24 -14.49
N GLN A 574 -15.33 11.41 -14.99
CA GLN A 574 -15.21 9.97 -14.81
C GLN A 574 -14.03 9.49 -15.64
N GLY A 575 -12.93 9.12 -14.97
CA GLY A 575 -11.91 8.30 -15.61
C GLY A 575 -12.56 6.94 -15.81
N ARG A 576 -12.63 6.48 -17.06
CA ARG A 576 -13.17 5.17 -17.38
C ARG A 576 -12.34 4.07 -16.74
#